data_AF-A0A345P7T6-F1
#
_entry.id   AF-A0A345P7T6-F1
#
_cell.length_a   1.000
_cell.length_b   1.000
_cell.length_c   1.000
_cell.angle_alpha   90.00
_cell.angle_beta   90.00
_cell.angle_gamma   90.00
#
_symmetry.space_group_name_H-M   'P 1'
#
loop_
_entity.id
_entity.type
_entity.pdbx_description
1 polymer ?
#
loop_
_entity_poly.entity_id
_entity_poly.type
_entity_poly.pdbx_seq_one_letter_code
_entity_poly.pdbx_strand_id
1 'polypeptide(L)'
;MTVLEPPQSTFEWLNFKQPAVRDLAFALASPPLLAHWPELLAPTPHIDLPDFTFWQQHYRNYLPRLQELDDNPSVLNQVLSDLPSTRLGIRFEALLSFWLKDQTGSWHEFELLAQNIQLKDHKRTIGEIDFLIKNKLSGEIEHWELSLKFYLGEGHLKPFEWRGLNDRDTFGRKIKHTVERQFNVNEIEYEGLGKLLIQKRRAVFKGRLFYPDTLLNSVATQTHLDWLHPAHLRGSWGYQLPDNVNWRRAARREWLTPEAQNRDDMRPRFLTHGLYLGYPLDLTDYSLTMIPIERMIRLPIRRIPYLTSLYKH
;
A
#
# COMPACT_ATOMS: atom_id res chain seq x y z
N MET A 1 24.32 21.04 -6.58
CA MET A 1 23.98 21.54 -5.24
C MET A 1 22.56 21.09 -4.93
N THR A 2 22.37 19.81 -4.59
CA THR A 2 22.14 19.30 -3.22
C THR A 2 21.00 20.00 -2.49
N VAL A 3 19.77 19.50 -2.67
CA VAL A 3 18.71 19.57 -1.65
C VAL A 3 17.86 18.30 -1.70
N LEU A 4 18.13 17.45 -0.71
CA LEU A 4 17.19 16.67 0.09
C LEU A 4 16.10 15.90 -0.65
N GLU A 5 16.49 14.76 -1.23
CA GLU A 5 15.74 13.56 -0.86
C GLU A 5 15.74 13.46 0.68
N PRO A 6 14.66 12.99 1.34
CA PRO A 6 14.84 12.55 2.72
C PRO A 6 16.06 11.63 2.71
N PRO A 7 17.03 11.78 3.63
CA PRO A 7 18.28 11.03 3.56
C PRO A 7 17.93 9.58 3.25
N GLN A 8 18.48 9.04 2.17
CA GLN A 8 18.17 7.68 1.69
C GLN A 8 18.68 6.60 2.69
N SER A 9 19.13 7.00 3.88
CA SER A 9 19.07 6.28 5.16
C SER A 9 17.84 6.75 5.96
N THR A 10 16.82 6.00 6.30
CA THR A 10 16.54 4.56 6.33
C THR A 10 15.03 4.52 6.51
N PHE A 11 14.26 4.05 5.52
CA PHE A 11 12.85 3.77 5.80
C PHE A 11 12.81 2.85 7.04
N GLU A 12 12.12 3.24 8.11
CA GLU A 12 12.29 2.61 9.43
C GLU A 12 12.00 1.10 9.38
N TRP A 13 11.07 0.70 8.50
CA TRP A 13 10.73 -0.69 8.26
C TRP A 13 11.84 -1.52 7.58
N LEU A 14 12.84 -0.91 6.94
CA LEU A 14 13.97 -1.62 6.34
C LEU A 14 15.02 -2.05 7.38
N ASN A 15 14.91 -1.56 8.62
CA ASN A 15 15.80 -1.96 9.71
C ASN A 15 15.51 -3.37 10.23
N PHE A 16 14.35 -3.95 9.90
CA PHE A 16 13.97 -5.31 10.29
C PHE A 16 14.55 -6.35 9.31
N LYS A 17 15.08 -7.45 9.87
CA LYS A 17 15.73 -8.53 9.12
C LYS A 17 14.69 -9.40 8.41
N GLN A 18 13.55 -9.65 9.05
CA GLN A 18 12.51 -10.55 8.58
C GLN A 18 11.60 -9.83 7.57
N PRO A 19 11.44 -10.33 6.33
CA PRO A 19 10.57 -9.70 5.33
C PRO A 19 9.13 -9.46 5.79
N ALA A 20 8.55 -10.41 6.52
CA ALA A 20 7.19 -10.28 7.06
C ALA A 20 7.07 -9.11 8.06
N VAL A 21 8.11 -8.90 8.89
CA VAL A 21 8.16 -7.82 9.87
C VAL A 21 8.39 -6.49 9.19
N ARG A 22 9.22 -6.44 8.13
CA ARG A 22 9.32 -5.26 7.27
C ARG A 22 7.98 -4.86 6.68
N ASP A 23 7.21 -5.82 6.17
CA ASP A 23 5.88 -5.54 5.62
C ASP A 23 4.90 -5.02 6.68
N LEU A 24 4.93 -5.57 7.91
CA LEU A 24 4.11 -5.10 9.02
C LEU A 24 4.49 -3.69 9.46
N ALA A 25 5.79 -3.43 9.59
CA ALA A 25 6.33 -2.11 9.87
C ALA A 25 5.97 -1.12 8.75
N PHE A 26 6.03 -1.52 7.48
CA PHE A 26 5.56 -0.71 6.35
C PHE A 26 4.08 -0.38 6.49
N ALA A 27 3.24 -1.37 6.82
CA ALA A 27 1.80 -1.16 6.95
C ALA A 27 1.46 -0.10 8.01
N LEU A 28 2.26 0.00 9.08
CA LEU A 28 2.09 0.99 10.14
C LEU A 28 2.79 2.32 9.85
N ALA A 29 4.03 2.31 9.37
CA ALA A 29 4.88 3.49 9.25
C ALA A 29 4.86 4.17 7.88
N SER A 30 4.43 3.47 6.80
CA SER A 30 4.47 4.10 5.48
C SER A 30 3.51 5.29 5.44
N PRO A 31 3.92 6.42 4.85
CA PRO A 31 3.09 7.61 4.77
C PRO A 31 1.80 7.34 3.97
N PRO A 32 0.69 8.02 4.30
CA PRO A 32 -0.53 7.92 3.50
C PRO A 32 -0.31 8.49 2.10
N LEU A 33 -1.15 8.11 1.14
CA LEU A 33 -1.15 8.69 -0.21
C LEU A 33 -1.84 10.05 -0.23
N LEU A 34 -2.92 10.21 0.54
CA LEU A 34 -3.74 11.42 0.57
C LEU A 34 -3.36 12.30 1.77
N ALA A 35 -3.18 13.60 1.54
CA ALA A 35 -3.18 14.62 2.61
C ALA A 35 -4.61 15.00 2.98
N HIS A 36 -5.44 15.19 1.96
CA HIS A 36 -6.88 15.46 2.07
C HIS A 36 -7.60 14.90 0.85
N TRP A 37 -8.93 14.87 0.89
CA TRP A 37 -9.72 14.48 -0.27
C TRP A 37 -9.54 15.51 -1.40
N PRO A 38 -9.41 15.08 -2.67
CA PRO A 38 -9.50 16.00 -3.81
C PRO A 38 -10.85 16.70 -3.79
N GLU A 39 -10.90 18.01 -4.08
CA GLU A 39 -12.10 18.84 -3.94
C GLU A 39 -13.36 18.23 -4.58
N LEU A 40 -13.24 17.77 -5.82
CA LEU A 40 -14.36 17.15 -6.58
C LEU A 40 -14.76 15.75 -6.11
N LEU A 41 -14.02 15.17 -5.17
CA LEU A 41 -14.21 13.83 -4.63
C LEU A 41 -14.32 13.84 -3.09
N ALA A 42 -14.49 15.02 -2.49
CA ALA A 42 -14.64 15.16 -1.05
C ALA A 42 -15.96 14.49 -0.59
N PRO A 43 -15.91 13.62 0.43
CA PRO A 43 -17.09 12.88 0.87
C PRO A 43 -18.03 13.74 1.70
N THR A 44 -19.32 13.39 1.65
CA THR A 44 -20.35 13.88 2.57
C THR A 44 -21.23 12.69 2.95
N PRO A 45 -21.28 12.27 4.23
CA PRO A 45 -20.62 12.85 5.40
C PRO A 45 -19.09 12.72 5.38
N HIS A 46 -18.41 13.39 6.31
CA HIS A 46 -16.95 13.36 6.42
C HIS A 46 -16.44 11.92 6.64
N ILE A 47 -15.33 11.59 5.99
CA ILE A 47 -14.57 10.36 6.20
C ILE A 47 -13.15 10.79 6.56
N ASP A 48 -12.68 10.35 7.71
CA ASP A 48 -11.35 10.66 8.21
C ASP A 48 -10.29 9.98 7.34
N LEU A 49 -9.21 10.73 7.07
CA LEU A 49 -7.98 10.21 6.50
C LEU A 49 -6.92 10.24 7.59
N PRO A 50 -6.56 9.10 8.21
CA PRO A 50 -5.56 9.09 9.27
C PRO A 50 -4.22 9.59 8.74
N ASP A 51 -3.72 10.65 9.36
CA ASP A 51 -2.54 11.39 8.91
C ASP A 51 -1.24 10.67 9.28
N PHE A 52 -0.10 11.27 8.90
CA PHE A 52 1.21 10.72 9.23
C PHE A 52 1.43 10.61 10.75
N THR A 53 0.94 11.58 11.52
CA THR A 53 1.11 11.62 12.98
C THR A 53 0.42 10.44 13.66
N PHE A 54 -0.83 10.16 13.26
CA PHE A 54 -1.60 8.99 13.71
C PHE A 54 -0.81 7.69 13.52
N TRP A 55 -0.33 7.46 12.29
CA TRP A 55 0.41 6.25 11.94
C TRP A 55 1.75 6.15 12.66
N GLN A 56 2.50 7.26 12.75
CA GLN A 56 3.79 7.29 13.43
C GLN A 56 3.64 7.00 14.92
N GLN A 57 2.59 7.50 15.58
CA GLN A 57 2.34 7.22 16.99
C GLN A 57 2.09 5.72 17.22
N HIS A 58 1.21 5.10 16.41
CA HIS A 58 0.92 3.67 16.53
C HIS A 58 2.13 2.80 16.19
N TYR A 59 2.90 3.18 15.17
CA TYR A 59 4.16 2.51 14.85
C TYR A 59 5.15 2.55 16.03
N ARG A 60 5.37 3.73 16.63
CA ARG A 60 6.28 3.89 17.78
C ARG A 60 5.83 3.07 18.97
N ASN A 61 4.53 3.06 19.27
CA ASN A 61 3.97 2.23 20.34
C ASN A 61 4.22 0.74 20.08
N TYR A 62 4.10 0.30 18.83
CA TYR A 62 4.26 -1.10 18.44
C TYR A 62 5.71 -1.52 18.15
N LEU A 63 6.67 -0.58 18.19
CA LEU A 63 8.07 -0.84 17.86
C LEU A 63 8.71 -1.96 18.71
N PRO A 64 8.51 -2.05 20.04
CA PRO A 64 9.04 -3.17 20.82
C PRO A 64 8.52 -4.52 20.32
N ARG A 65 7.23 -4.59 19.98
CA ARG A 65 6.61 -5.80 19.44
C ARG A 65 7.15 -6.17 18.06
N LEU A 66 7.43 -5.18 17.20
CA LEU A 66 8.09 -5.42 15.93
C LEU A 66 9.50 -6.01 16.11
N GLN A 67 10.26 -5.55 17.11
CA GLN A 67 11.58 -6.10 17.43
C GLN A 67 11.49 -7.56 17.90
N GLU A 68 10.55 -7.88 18.78
CA GLU A 68 10.29 -9.26 19.21
C GLU A 68 9.91 -10.18 18.02
N LEU A 69 9.07 -9.69 17.11
CA LEU A 69 8.69 -10.41 15.91
C LEU A 69 9.87 -10.57 14.93
N ASP A 70 10.82 -9.64 14.90
CA ASP A 70 12.02 -9.75 14.06
C ASP A 70 12.96 -10.85 14.55
N ASP A 71 13.03 -11.06 15.87
CA ASP A 71 13.76 -12.17 16.49
C ASP A 71 13.01 -13.51 16.33
N ASN A 72 11.68 -13.51 16.44
CA ASN A 72 10.84 -14.71 16.26
C ASN A 72 9.57 -14.43 15.43
N PRO A 73 9.64 -14.52 14.08
CA PRO A 73 8.55 -14.14 13.19
C PRO A 73 7.48 -15.23 13.01
N SER A 74 7.57 -16.34 13.74
CA SER A 74 6.75 -17.54 13.50
C SER A 74 5.25 -17.27 13.46
N VAL A 75 4.73 -16.55 14.46
CA VAL A 75 3.29 -16.21 14.55
C VAL A 75 2.82 -15.33 13.39
N LEU A 76 3.63 -14.37 12.97
CA LEU A 76 3.31 -13.49 11.85
C LEU A 76 3.38 -14.25 10.53
N ASN A 77 4.40 -15.09 10.35
CA ASN A 77 4.57 -15.91 9.15
C ASN A 77 3.40 -16.89 8.97
N GLN A 78 2.90 -17.49 10.05
CA GLN A 78 1.73 -18.38 10.01
C GLN A 78 0.49 -17.64 9.51
N VAL A 79 0.18 -16.47 10.07
CA VAL A 79 -0.95 -15.65 9.60
C VAL A 79 -0.82 -15.31 8.11
N LEU A 80 0.39 -15.01 7.65
CA LEU A 80 0.65 -14.63 6.27
C LEU A 80 0.73 -15.83 5.30
N SER A 81 0.99 -17.05 5.78
CA SER A 81 0.97 -18.27 4.96
C SER A 81 -0.46 -18.74 4.69
N ASP A 82 -1.38 -18.47 5.62
CA ASP A 82 -2.77 -18.93 5.56
C ASP A 82 -3.66 -18.04 4.68
N LEU A 83 -3.09 -17.02 4.03
CA LEU A 83 -3.84 -16.10 3.18
C LEU A 83 -4.42 -16.81 1.94
N PRO A 84 -5.68 -16.53 1.58
CA PRO A 84 -6.35 -17.20 0.46
C PRO A 84 -5.80 -16.77 -0.91
N SER A 85 -4.91 -15.77 -0.96
CA SER A 85 -4.42 -15.17 -2.19
C SER A 85 -3.12 -14.41 -1.99
N THR A 86 -2.31 -14.34 -3.05
CA THR A 86 -1.08 -13.52 -3.10
C THR A 86 -1.34 -12.04 -3.44
N ARG A 87 -2.61 -11.62 -3.52
CA ARG A 87 -2.97 -10.22 -3.76
C ARG A 87 -2.46 -9.33 -2.62
N LEU A 88 -1.81 -8.23 -2.98
CA LEU A 88 -1.19 -7.32 -2.02
C LEU A 88 -2.19 -6.64 -1.08
N GLY A 89 -3.41 -6.36 -1.54
CA GLY A 89 -4.49 -5.83 -0.69
C GLY A 89 -4.81 -6.77 0.48
N ILE A 90 -5.06 -8.05 0.19
CA ILE A 90 -5.31 -9.08 1.21
C ILE A 90 -4.14 -9.20 2.19
N ARG A 91 -2.89 -9.12 1.71
CA ARG A 91 -1.72 -9.13 2.59
C ARG A 91 -1.70 -7.90 3.50
N PHE A 92 -1.99 -6.72 2.96
CA PHE A 92 -2.03 -5.47 3.72
C PHE A 92 -3.13 -5.47 4.79
N GLU A 93 -4.32 -5.93 4.43
CA GLU A 93 -5.44 -6.15 5.36
C GLU A 93 -5.03 -7.12 6.47
N ALA A 94 -4.41 -8.26 6.13
CA ALA A 94 -3.95 -9.22 7.12
C ALA A 94 -2.88 -8.66 8.08
N LEU A 95 -1.97 -7.82 7.59
CA LEU A 95 -0.95 -7.16 8.42
C LEU A 95 -1.60 -6.18 9.42
N LEU A 96 -2.54 -5.35 8.96
CA LEU A 96 -3.27 -4.45 9.85
C LEU A 96 -4.18 -5.23 10.81
N SER A 97 -4.82 -6.31 10.36
CA SER A 97 -5.59 -7.18 11.26
C SER A 97 -4.70 -7.86 12.29
N PHE A 98 -3.46 -8.25 11.94
CA PHE A 98 -2.52 -8.84 12.89
C PHE A 98 -2.21 -7.84 14.00
N TRP A 99 -1.87 -6.60 13.63
CA TRP A 99 -1.65 -5.51 14.58
C TRP A 99 -2.88 -5.27 15.46
N LEU A 100 -4.07 -5.10 14.87
CA LEU A 100 -5.32 -4.83 15.61
C LEU A 100 -5.75 -5.96 16.57
N LYS A 101 -5.37 -7.20 16.27
CA LYS A 101 -5.68 -8.37 17.13
C LYS A 101 -4.62 -8.63 18.20
N ASP A 102 -3.48 -7.96 18.15
CA ASP A 102 -2.38 -8.22 19.07
C ASP A 102 -2.71 -7.66 20.47
N GLN A 103 -3.08 -8.57 21.38
CA GLN A 103 -3.39 -8.26 22.78
C GLN A 103 -2.21 -8.58 23.72
N THR A 104 -1.00 -8.83 23.19
CA THR A 104 0.18 -9.12 24.03
C THR A 104 0.66 -7.91 24.84
N GLY A 105 0.20 -6.71 24.48
CA GLY A 105 0.49 -5.46 25.18
C GLY A 105 -0.54 -4.38 24.85
N SER A 106 -0.40 -3.21 25.47
CA SER A 106 -1.26 -2.04 25.26
C SER A 106 -0.79 -1.19 24.08
N TRP A 107 -0.82 -1.76 22.87
CA TRP A 107 -0.24 -1.15 21.67
C TRP A 107 -1.09 -0.04 21.05
N HIS A 108 -2.42 -0.17 21.17
CA HIS A 108 -3.41 0.76 20.62
C HIS A 108 -4.75 0.63 21.35
N GLU A 109 -5.64 1.58 21.09
CA GLU A 109 -6.98 1.69 21.66
C GLU A 109 -8.06 0.90 20.91
N PHE A 110 -7.76 0.40 19.72
CA PHE A 110 -8.75 -0.27 18.88
C PHE A 110 -9.02 -1.71 19.33
N GLU A 111 -10.28 -2.12 19.25
CA GLU A 111 -10.74 -3.50 19.34
C GLU A 111 -11.36 -3.88 18.00
N LEU A 112 -10.79 -4.87 17.32
CA LEU A 112 -11.34 -5.36 16.05
C LEU A 112 -12.53 -6.28 16.31
N LEU A 113 -13.74 -5.77 16.10
CA LEU A 113 -14.99 -6.51 16.31
C LEU A 113 -15.23 -7.53 15.21
N ALA A 114 -14.99 -7.13 13.96
CA ALA A 114 -15.19 -7.96 12.78
C ALA A 114 -14.37 -7.44 11.60
N GLN A 115 -14.12 -8.30 10.62
CA GLN A 115 -13.41 -7.95 9.39
C GLN A 115 -14.01 -8.68 8.18
N ASN A 116 -13.82 -8.12 6.98
CA ASN A 116 -14.29 -8.66 5.70
C ASN A 116 -15.81 -8.96 5.72
N ILE A 117 -16.60 -8.00 6.23
CA ILE A 117 -18.03 -8.18 6.42
C ILE A 117 -18.75 -7.91 5.10
N GLN A 118 -19.31 -8.95 4.50
CA GLN A 118 -20.10 -8.82 3.27
C GLN A 118 -21.44 -8.14 3.56
N LEU A 119 -21.66 -6.99 2.94
CA LEU A 119 -22.92 -6.28 2.98
C LEU A 119 -23.83 -6.84 1.88
N LYS A 120 -24.99 -7.38 2.27
CA LYS A 120 -25.94 -7.99 1.35
C LYS A 120 -27.25 -7.23 1.35
N ASP A 121 -27.76 -6.95 0.15
CA ASP A 121 -29.13 -6.56 -0.10
C ASP A 121 -29.83 -7.75 -0.78
N HIS A 122 -30.70 -8.42 -0.04
CA HIS A 122 -31.28 -9.72 -0.43
C HIS A 122 -30.20 -10.75 -0.86
N LYS A 123 -30.16 -11.09 -2.16
CA LYS A 123 -29.19 -12.04 -2.73
C LYS A 123 -27.95 -11.36 -3.33
N ARG A 124 -27.88 -10.03 -3.31
CA ARG A 124 -26.81 -9.27 -3.96
C ARG A 124 -25.85 -8.70 -2.91
N THR A 125 -24.56 -8.96 -3.08
CA THR A 125 -23.52 -8.22 -2.34
C THR A 125 -23.48 -6.79 -2.86
N ILE A 126 -23.77 -5.83 -1.99
CA ILE A 126 -23.80 -4.40 -2.30
C ILE A 126 -22.52 -3.68 -1.89
N GLY A 127 -21.72 -4.30 -1.00
CA GLY A 127 -20.44 -3.78 -0.55
C GLY A 127 -19.77 -4.76 0.41
N GLU A 128 -18.65 -4.32 0.95
CA GLU A 128 -17.89 -5.02 1.98
C GLU A 128 -17.35 -3.97 2.95
N ILE A 129 -17.32 -4.31 4.23
CA ILE A 129 -16.63 -3.55 5.27
C ILE A 129 -15.33 -4.27 5.58
N ASP A 130 -14.19 -3.61 5.34
CA ASP A 130 -12.89 -4.22 5.61
C ASP A 130 -12.71 -4.45 7.11
N PHE A 131 -12.83 -3.41 7.95
CA PHE A 131 -12.85 -3.55 9.42
C PHE A 131 -14.00 -2.81 10.09
N LEU A 132 -14.62 -3.50 11.06
CA LEU A 132 -15.50 -2.92 12.06
C LEU A 132 -14.76 -2.90 13.40
N ILE A 133 -14.53 -1.72 13.94
CA ILE A 133 -13.65 -1.48 15.09
C ILE A 133 -14.44 -0.78 16.19
N LYS A 134 -14.17 -1.12 17.45
CA LYS A 134 -14.55 -0.29 18.60
C LYS A 134 -13.33 0.47 19.08
N ASN A 135 -13.43 1.79 19.13
CA ASN A 135 -12.42 2.63 19.76
C ASN A 135 -12.65 2.61 21.28
N LYS A 136 -11.76 1.98 22.06
CA LYS A 136 -11.94 1.85 23.51
C LYS A 136 -11.80 3.17 24.26
N LEU A 137 -11.19 4.19 23.66
CA LEU A 137 -11.07 5.53 24.27
C LEU A 137 -12.32 6.37 24.05
N SER A 138 -12.83 6.46 22.82
CA SER A 138 -14.03 7.26 22.52
C SER A 138 -15.35 6.49 22.72
N GLY A 139 -15.31 5.15 22.73
CA GLY A 139 -16.49 4.29 22.74
C GLY A 139 -17.19 4.16 21.38
N GLU A 140 -16.67 4.82 20.34
CA GLU A 140 -17.27 4.83 19.00
C GLU A 140 -17.04 3.53 18.25
N ILE A 141 -18.02 3.15 17.43
CA ILE A 141 -17.86 2.13 16.40
C ILE A 141 -17.37 2.82 15.14
N GLU A 142 -16.24 2.32 14.64
CA GLU A 142 -15.56 2.83 13.47
C GLU A 142 -15.65 1.80 12.33
N HIS A 143 -15.91 2.31 11.12
CA HIS A 143 -15.77 1.56 9.87
C HIS A 143 -14.50 2.01 9.17
N TRP A 144 -13.56 1.08 8.96
CA TRP A 144 -12.34 1.35 8.20
C TRP A 144 -12.40 0.68 6.83
N GLU A 145 -11.99 1.43 5.81
CA GLU A 145 -11.73 0.93 4.45
C GLU A 145 -10.25 1.04 4.13
N LEU A 146 -9.66 -0.05 3.65
CA LEU A 146 -8.25 -0.17 3.37
C LEU A 146 -7.99 -0.12 1.85
N SER A 147 -6.86 0.48 1.48
CA SER A 147 -6.45 0.58 0.09
C SER A 147 -4.94 0.68 -0.02
N LEU A 148 -4.30 -0.45 -0.32
CA LEU A 148 -2.92 -0.48 -0.79
C LEU A 148 -2.87 -0.40 -2.31
N LYS A 149 -2.33 0.68 -2.86
CA LYS A 149 -2.34 0.93 -4.31
C LYS A 149 -1.03 1.48 -4.86
N PHE A 150 -0.79 1.14 -6.12
CA PHE A 150 0.39 1.54 -6.87
C PHE A 150 -0.08 2.11 -8.20
N TYR A 151 0.17 3.40 -8.40
CA TYR A 151 -0.34 4.13 -9.56
C TYR A 151 0.78 4.89 -10.25
N LEU A 152 0.76 4.89 -11.59
CA LEU A 152 1.62 5.72 -12.43
C LEU A 152 0.86 6.98 -12.83
N GLY A 153 1.50 8.14 -12.68
CA GLY A 153 0.93 9.43 -13.03
C GLY A 153 1.14 9.75 -14.51
N GLU A 154 0.06 10.08 -15.21
CA GLU A 154 0.10 10.56 -16.61
C GLU A 154 -0.47 11.97 -16.75
N GLY A 155 -0.30 12.56 -17.93
CA GLY A 155 -0.95 13.81 -18.30
C GLY A 155 -0.61 14.95 -17.34
N HIS A 156 -1.65 15.50 -16.71
CA HIS A 156 -1.54 16.60 -15.75
C HIS A 156 -1.70 16.12 -14.31
N LEU A 157 -1.47 14.83 -14.05
CA LEU A 157 -1.48 14.23 -12.71
C LEU A 157 -2.80 14.44 -11.95
N LYS A 158 -3.92 14.63 -12.66
CA LYS A 158 -5.25 14.69 -12.05
C LYS A 158 -5.62 13.34 -11.44
N PRO A 159 -6.52 13.26 -10.44
CA PRO A 159 -6.89 12.00 -9.78
C PRO A 159 -7.17 10.83 -10.74
N PHE A 160 -7.86 11.06 -11.86
CA PHE A 160 -8.20 10.02 -12.84
C PHE A 160 -7.08 9.64 -13.82
N GLU A 161 -5.97 10.39 -13.83
CA GLU A 161 -4.79 10.16 -14.69
C GLU A 161 -3.71 9.32 -13.99
N TRP A 162 -3.92 8.99 -12.71
CA TRP A 162 -3.14 8.00 -11.96
C TRP A 162 -3.63 6.60 -12.29
N ARG A 163 -2.86 5.82 -13.04
CA ARG A 163 -3.28 4.50 -13.56
C ARG A 163 -2.55 3.34 -12.90
N GLY A 164 -3.29 2.27 -12.61
CA GLY A 164 -2.71 1.03 -12.14
C GLY A 164 -2.14 0.23 -13.30
N LEU A 165 -1.67 -0.99 -13.03
CA LEU A 165 -1.30 -1.95 -14.08
C LEU A 165 -2.47 -2.30 -15.00
N ASN A 166 -3.71 -2.18 -14.51
CA ASN A 166 -4.92 -2.25 -15.31
C ASN A 166 -5.41 -0.83 -15.60
N ASP A 167 -5.58 -0.47 -16.87
CA ASP A 167 -6.01 0.86 -17.31
C ASP A 167 -7.36 1.31 -16.75
N ARG A 168 -8.18 0.35 -16.30
CA ARG A 168 -9.46 0.63 -15.65
C ARG A 168 -9.34 0.92 -14.15
N ASP A 169 -8.23 0.58 -13.52
CA ASP A 169 -7.92 0.94 -12.13
C ASP A 169 -7.23 2.30 -12.14
N THR A 170 -7.94 3.35 -11.74
CA THR A 170 -7.36 4.68 -11.57
C THR A 170 -7.55 5.17 -10.15
N PHE A 171 -6.63 6.00 -9.65
CA PHE A 171 -6.71 6.48 -8.28
C PHE A 171 -8.01 7.22 -8.03
N GLY A 172 -8.39 8.14 -8.93
CA GLY A 172 -9.66 8.86 -8.86
C GLY A 172 -10.88 7.95 -8.86
N ARG A 173 -10.86 6.81 -9.59
CA ARG A 173 -11.94 5.82 -9.53
C ARG A 173 -11.96 5.07 -8.20
N LYS A 174 -10.81 4.74 -7.64
CA LYS A 174 -10.74 4.08 -6.32
C LYS A 174 -11.22 5.04 -5.22
N ILE A 175 -10.79 6.30 -5.23
CA ILE A 175 -11.28 7.36 -4.33
C ILE A 175 -12.81 7.46 -4.44
N LYS A 176 -13.31 7.68 -5.67
CA LYS A 176 -14.75 7.78 -5.94
C LYS A 176 -15.53 6.56 -5.45
N HIS A 177 -15.04 5.36 -5.75
CA HIS A 177 -15.69 4.12 -5.31
C HIS A 177 -15.71 3.97 -3.79
N THR A 178 -14.61 4.29 -3.11
CA THR A 178 -14.54 4.24 -1.64
C THR A 178 -15.55 5.20 -1.03
N VAL A 179 -15.59 6.45 -1.50
CA VAL A 179 -16.53 7.48 -1.01
C VAL A 179 -17.98 7.12 -1.29
N GLU A 180 -18.31 6.75 -2.53
CA GLU A 180 -19.70 6.59 -2.98
C GLU A 180 -20.35 5.25 -2.64
N ARG A 181 -19.57 4.20 -2.32
CA ARG A 181 -20.12 2.85 -2.15
C ARG A 181 -19.82 2.25 -0.80
N GLN A 182 -18.55 2.21 -0.43
CA GLN A 182 -18.15 1.47 0.76
C GLN A 182 -18.71 2.11 2.01
N PHE A 183 -18.71 3.44 2.09
CA PHE A 183 -19.12 4.18 3.28
C PHE A 183 -20.62 4.52 3.39
N ASN A 184 -21.47 4.01 2.48
CA ASN A 184 -22.92 4.26 2.52
C ASN A 184 -23.67 3.48 3.61
N VAL A 185 -22.97 2.74 4.46
CA VAL A 185 -23.55 2.00 5.58
C VAL A 185 -23.48 2.83 6.85
N ASN A 186 -24.63 3.05 7.49
CA ASN A 186 -24.74 3.77 8.77
C ASN A 186 -24.89 2.83 9.96
N GLU A 187 -25.47 1.65 9.74
CA GLU A 187 -25.72 0.66 10.78
C GLU A 187 -25.43 -0.73 10.22
N ILE A 188 -24.98 -1.60 11.10
CA ILE A 188 -24.69 -2.99 10.77
C ILE A 188 -25.27 -3.89 11.85
N GLU A 189 -25.89 -4.98 11.44
CA GLU A 189 -26.23 -6.08 12.32
C GLU A 189 -25.17 -7.17 12.14
N TYR A 190 -24.47 -7.50 13.22
CA TYR A 190 -23.41 -8.50 13.20
C TYR A 190 -23.67 -9.58 14.24
N GLU A 191 -23.44 -10.83 13.84
CA GLU A 191 -23.69 -12.01 14.67
C GLU A 191 -22.90 -11.91 15.98
N GLY A 192 -23.58 -12.14 17.12
CA GLY A 192 -22.99 -12.05 18.46
C GLY A 192 -22.82 -10.63 19.02
N LEU A 193 -22.96 -9.58 18.21
CA LEU A 193 -22.85 -8.17 18.65
C LEU A 193 -24.16 -7.39 18.51
N GLY A 194 -25.12 -7.91 17.74
CA GLY A 194 -26.39 -7.25 17.47
C GLY A 194 -26.23 -6.04 16.54
N LYS A 195 -27.13 -5.08 16.69
CA LYS A 195 -27.17 -3.87 15.86
C LYS A 195 -26.22 -2.81 16.40
N LEU A 196 -25.31 -2.37 15.55
CA LEU A 196 -24.29 -1.36 15.85
C LEU A 196 -24.48 -0.16 14.91
N LEU A 197 -24.49 1.05 15.47
CA LEU A 197 -24.43 2.30 14.71
C LEU A 197 -22.97 2.62 14.40
N ILE A 198 -22.64 2.99 13.17
CA ILE A 198 -21.30 3.43 12.77
C ILE A 198 -21.21 4.95 13.00
N GLN A 199 -20.45 5.37 14.02
CA GLN A 199 -20.27 6.79 14.34
C GLN A 199 -19.09 7.42 13.59
N LYS A 200 -18.06 6.63 13.26
CA LYS A 200 -16.83 7.13 12.63
C LYS A 200 -16.42 6.30 11.42
N ARG A 201 -15.84 6.95 10.42
CA ARG A 201 -15.38 6.32 9.17
C ARG A 201 -13.95 6.73 8.90
N ARG A 202 -13.09 5.77 8.58
CA ARG A 202 -11.68 6.01 8.23
C ARG A 202 -11.32 5.35 6.92
N ALA A 203 -10.71 6.09 6.01
CA ALA A 203 -10.14 5.51 4.79
C ALA A 203 -8.61 5.51 4.87
N VAL A 204 -8.00 4.34 4.70
CA VAL A 204 -6.56 4.14 4.77
C VAL A 204 -6.01 3.91 3.36
N PHE A 205 -5.45 4.97 2.77
CA PHE A 205 -4.79 4.91 1.48
C PHE A 205 -3.28 4.87 1.64
N LYS A 206 -2.66 3.72 1.38
CA LYS A 206 -1.21 3.52 1.40
C LYS A 206 -0.70 2.98 0.07
N GLY A 207 0.61 3.03 -0.14
CA GLY A 207 1.27 2.48 -1.33
C GLY A 207 2.25 3.48 -1.94
N ARG A 208 2.37 3.50 -3.28
CA ARG A 208 3.40 4.27 -3.97
C ARG A 208 2.88 4.88 -5.27
N LEU A 209 3.28 6.12 -5.53
CA LEU A 209 2.98 6.83 -6.78
C LEU A 209 4.23 6.90 -7.64
N PHE A 210 4.11 6.57 -8.91
CA PHE A 210 5.21 6.62 -9.86
C PHE A 210 5.04 7.80 -10.79
N TYR A 211 6.07 8.61 -10.94
CA TYR A 211 6.07 9.83 -11.75
C TYR A 211 6.90 9.63 -13.02
N PRO A 212 6.56 10.31 -14.13
CA PRO A 212 7.47 10.39 -15.27
C PRO A 212 8.81 10.97 -14.84
N ASP A 213 9.92 10.49 -15.42
CA ASP A 213 11.28 10.94 -15.08
C ASP A 213 11.44 12.46 -15.14
N THR A 214 10.79 13.10 -16.12
CA THR A 214 10.82 14.55 -16.32
C THR A 214 10.16 15.34 -15.19
N LEU A 215 9.31 14.71 -14.39
CA LEU A 215 8.53 15.35 -13.34
C LEU A 215 9.00 14.98 -11.94
N LEU A 216 9.71 13.87 -11.73
CA LEU A 216 10.03 13.35 -10.40
C LEU A 216 10.63 14.42 -9.46
N ASN A 217 11.50 15.28 -9.99
CA ASN A 217 12.16 16.36 -9.24
C ASN A 217 11.33 17.66 -9.15
N SER A 218 10.29 17.84 -9.97
CA SER A 218 9.46 19.05 -10.01
C SER A 218 8.08 18.87 -9.36
N VAL A 219 7.80 17.71 -8.76
CA VAL A 219 6.49 17.43 -8.14
C VAL A 219 6.24 18.25 -6.90
N ALA A 220 7.28 18.52 -6.09
CA ALA A 220 7.15 19.25 -4.83
C ALA A 220 6.67 20.70 -5.01
N THR A 221 6.74 21.26 -6.22
CA THR A 221 6.36 22.65 -6.52
C THR A 221 4.99 22.78 -7.20
N GLN A 222 4.27 21.68 -7.41
CA GLN A 222 2.99 21.66 -8.14
C GLN A 222 1.80 21.81 -7.18
N THR A 223 1.16 22.99 -7.20
CA THR A 223 0.04 23.32 -6.30
C THR A 223 -1.21 22.46 -6.52
N HIS A 224 -1.45 21.94 -7.72
CA HIS A 224 -2.62 21.09 -8.03
C HIS A 224 -2.52 19.65 -7.46
N LEU A 225 -1.43 19.35 -6.75
CA LEU A 225 -1.18 18.06 -6.10
C LEU A 225 -1.21 18.14 -4.57
N ASP A 226 -1.77 19.21 -4.01
CA ASP A 226 -1.94 19.44 -2.57
C ASP A 226 -2.68 18.30 -1.85
N TRP A 227 -3.62 17.64 -2.54
CA TRP A 227 -4.36 16.48 -2.05
C TRP A 227 -3.50 15.23 -1.83
N LEU A 228 -2.28 15.18 -2.37
CA LEU A 228 -1.31 14.12 -2.09
C LEU A 228 -0.47 14.45 -0.86
N HIS A 229 -0.25 13.46 0.00
CA HIS A 229 0.59 13.67 1.18
C HIS A 229 2.03 14.03 0.78
N PRO A 230 2.66 15.10 1.30
CA PRO A 230 3.98 15.54 0.81
C PRO A 230 5.08 14.49 0.97
N ALA A 231 4.96 13.60 1.95
CA ALA A 231 5.88 12.49 2.16
C ALA A 231 5.47 11.16 1.51
N HIS A 232 4.38 11.09 0.72
CA HIS A 232 3.94 9.83 0.10
C HIS A 232 5.09 9.15 -0.66
N LEU A 233 5.09 7.81 -0.71
CA LEU A 233 6.17 7.09 -1.39
C LEU A 233 6.14 7.36 -2.89
N ARG A 234 7.31 7.63 -3.46
CA ARG A 234 7.48 7.98 -4.88
C ARG A 234 8.42 7.01 -5.57
N GLY A 235 8.21 6.82 -6.87
CA GLY A 235 9.14 6.14 -7.76
C GLY A 235 9.08 6.74 -9.15
N SER A 236 9.92 6.26 -10.06
CA SER A 236 9.88 6.65 -11.47
C SER A 236 9.07 5.66 -12.31
N TRP A 237 8.48 6.11 -13.42
CA TRP A 237 8.00 5.19 -14.45
C TRP A 237 8.41 5.64 -15.85
N GLY A 238 8.47 4.66 -16.76
CA GLY A 238 8.71 4.91 -18.17
C GLY A 238 8.43 3.68 -19.04
N TYR A 239 8.79 3.79 -20.32
CA TYR A 239 8.62 2.72 -21.31
C TYR A 239 9.84 1.81 -21.44
N GLN A 240 10.98 2.26 -20.91
CA GLN A 240 12.28 1.61 -21.02
C GLN A 240 13.00 1.64 -19.68
N LEU A 241 13.87 0.66 -19.47
CA LEU A 241 14.78 0.60 -18.33
C LEU A 241 16.06 1.36 -18.70
N PRO A 242 16.57 2.25 -17.84
CA PRO A 242 17.85 2.92 -18.04
C PRO A 242 19.00 1.91 -18.14
N ASP A 243 19.96 2.22 -19.01
CA ASP A 243 21.22 1.49 -19.13
C ASP A 243 22.09 1.65 -17.87
N ASN A 244 23.15 0.85 -17.77
CA ASN A 244 24.14 0.88 -16.68
C ASN A 244 23.59 0.55 -15.27
N VAL A 245 22.45 -0.15 -15.22
CA VAL A 245 21.82 -0.63 -13.98
C VAL A 245 21.42 -2.10 -14.14
N ASN A 246 21.71 -2.92 -13.14
CA ASN A 246 21.23 -4.29 -13.07
C ASN A 246 19.78 -4.31 -12.62
N TRP A 247 18.87 -4.43 -13.60
CA TRP A 247 17.44 -4.51 -13.35
C TRP A 247 16.96 -5.94 -13.20
N ARG A 248 16.10 -6.16 -12.21
CA ARG A 248 15.25 -7.35 -12.11
C ARG A 248 13.80 -6.95 -11.92
N ARG A 249 12.89 -7.83 -12.30
CA ARG A 249 11.46 -7.63 -12.01
C ARG A 249 11.22 -7.89 -10.52
N ALA A 250 10.49 -7.00 -9.87
CA ALA A 250 10.06 -7.20 -8.48
C ALA A 250 9.10 -8.39 -8.42
N ALA A 251 9.34 -9.32 -7.49
CA ALA A 251 8.31 -10.27 -7.09
C ALA A 251 7.12 -9.52 -6.50
N ARG A 252 5.94 -10.14 -6.48
CA ARG A 252 4.71 -9.45 -6.07
C ARG A 252 4.80 -8.87 -4.66
N ARG A 253 5.45 -9.58 -3.73
CA ARG A 253 5.64 -9.14 -2.33
C ARG A 253 6.56 -7.92 -2.23
N GLU A 254 7.53 -7.81 -3.12
CA GLU A 254 8.53 -6.75 -3.14
C GLU A 254 7.99 -5.38 -3.55
N TRP A 255 6.71 -5.29 -3.91
CA TRP A 255 6.02 -4.01 -4.07
C TRP A 255 5.83 -3.29 -2.72
N LEU A 256 5.68 -4.03 -1.62
CA LEU A 256 5.63 -3.48 -0.26
C LEU A 256 7.04 -3.07 0.17
N THR A 257 7.89 -4.08 0.42
CA THR A 257 9.27 -3.91 0.87
C THR A 257 10.20 -4.83 0.08
N PRO A 258 11.42 -4.39 -0.30
CA PRO A 258 12.37 -5.24 -1.02
C PRO A 258 12.72 -6.53 -0.27
N GLU A 259 12.87 -7.65 -0.98
CA GLU A 259 13.33 -8.92 -0.41
C GLU A 259 14.75 -9.24 -0.90
N ALA A 260 15.68 -9.43 0.04
CA ALA A 260 17.08 -9.65 -0.30
C ALA A 260 17.38 -11.03 -0.90
N GLN A 261 16.51 -12.02 -0.68
CA GLN A 261 16.76 -13.43 -0.98
C GLN A 261 16.29 -13.88 -2.38
N ASN A 262 15.53 -13.06 -3.12
CA ASN A 262 14.99 -13.43 -4.43
C ASN A 262 15.92 -12.96 -5.57
N ARG A 263 17.19 -13.35 -5.50
CA ARG A 263 18.25 -12.94 -6.45
C ARG A 263 18.54 -13.95 -7.57
N ASP A 264 17.92 -15.13 -7.54
CA ASP A 264 18.30 -16.25 -8.41
C ASP A 264 17.67 -16.26 -9.81
N ASP A 265 16.77 -15.32 -10.13
CA ASP A 265 16.26 -15.15 -11.51
C ASP A 265 16.88 -13.89 -12.16
N MET A 266 18.22 -13.88 -12.23
CA MET A 266 19.04 -12.89 -12.96
C MET A 266 18.91 -13.01 -14.49
N ARG A 267 17.79 -13.56 -14.98
CA ARG A 267 17.42 -13.47 -16.39
C ARG A 267 16.22 -12.57 -16.49
N PRO A 268 16.44 -11.30 -16.79
CA PRO A 268 15.34 -10.41 -16.96
C PRO A 268 14.53 -10.85 -18.19
N ARG A 269 13.37 -11.46 -17.94
CA ARG A 269 12.29 -11.56 -18.92
C ARG A 269 11.69 -10.15 -19.06
N PHE A 270 12.49 -9.24 -19.60
CA PHE A 270 12.14 -7.85 -19.86
C PHE A 270 10.97 -7.80 -20.84
N LEU A 271 10.16 -6.74 -20.75
CA LEU A 271 9.02 -6.39 -21.62
C LEU A 271 7.64 -6.87 -21.11
N THR A 272 7.36 -6.78 -19.81
CA THR A 272 5.96 -6.79 -19.32
C THR A 272 5.71 -5.66 -18.34
N HIS A 273 4.45 -5.22 -18.24
CA HIS A 273 4.02 -4.24 -17.24
C HIS A 273 4.39 -4.72 -15.82
N GLY A 274 5.00 -3.85 -15.02
CA GLY A 274 5.38 -4.20 -13.65
C GLY A 274 6.39 -3.27 -12.99
N LEU A 275 6.70 -3.54 -11.73
CA LEU A 275 7.76 -2.90 -10.96
C LEU A 275 9.08 -3.62 -11.21
N TYR A 276 10.13 -2.85 -11.41
CA TYR A 276 11.51 -3.32 -11.59
C TYR A 276 12.39 -2.66 -10.54
N LEU A 277 13.31 -3.44 -10.01
CA LEU A 277 14.27 -3.06 -8.98
C LEU A 277 15.66 -3.04 -9.60
N GLY A 278 16.32 -1.89 -9.51
CA GLY A 278 17.61 -1.61 -10.13
C GLY A 278 18.72 -1.49 -9.09
N TYR A 279 19.87 -2.09 -9.39
CA TYR A 279 21.08 -2.01 -8.58
C TYR A 279 22.25 -1.50 -9.42
N PRO A 280 23.08 -0.59 -8.93
CA PRO A 280 24.29 -0.15 -9.64
C PRO A 280 25.22 -1.32 -10.01
N LEU A 281 25.84 -1.24 -11.19
CA LEU A 281 26.70 -2.29 -11.75
C LEU A 281 27.97 -2.53 -10.92
N ASP A 282 28.49 -1.48 -10.27
CA ASP A 282 29.84 -1.48 -9.70
C ASP A 282 29.90 -1.96 -8.24
N LEU A 283 28.76 -2.37 -7.68
CA LEU A 283 28.68 -2.82 -6.30
C LEU A 283 29.07 -4.29 -6.20
N THR A 284 30.24 -4.57 -5.63
CA THR A 284 30.67 -5.93 -5.28
C THR A 284 30.16 -6.38 -3.92
N ASP A 285 29.72 -5.44 -3.06
CA ASP A 285 29.21 -5.69 -1.72
C ASP A 285 27.75 -5.20 -1.58
N TYR A 286 26.81 -6.06 -1.97
CA TYR A 286 25.37 -5.80 -1.90
C TYR A 286 24.84 -6.07 -0.49
N SER A 287 25.30 -5.28 0.48
CA SER A 287 24.78 -5.31 1.85
C SER A 287 23.25 -5.15 1.86
N LEU A 288 22.60 -5.76 2.86
CA LEU A 288 21.14 -5.79 3.05
C LEU A 288 20.49 -4.39 3.19
N THR A 289 21.30 -3.33 3.22
CA THR A 289 20.90 -1.94 3.47
C THR A 289 20.71 -1.11 2.20
N MET A 290 21.01 -1.65 1.01
CA MET A 290 20.83 -0.95 -0.26
C MET A 290 19.36 -0.91 -0.67
N ILE A 291 18.75 0.28 -0.65
CA ILE A 291 17.42 0.53 -1.21
C ILE A 291 17.55 0.47 -2.75
N PRO A 292 16.85 -0.44 -3.44
CA PRO A 292 16.93 -0.51 -4.90
C PRO A 292 16.30 0.72 -5.55
N ILE A 293 16.80 1.07 -6.74
CA ILE A 293 16.12 2.03 -7.61
C ILE A 293 14.81 1.38 -8.05
N GLU A 294 13.68 2.00 -7.72
CA GLU A 294 12.36 1.51 -8.12
C GLU A 294 11.91 2.18 -9.42
N ARG A 295 11.58 1.36 -10.42
CA ARG A 295 11.03 1.83 -11.68
C ARG A 295 9.85 0.98 -12.14
N MET A 296 8.73 1.63 -12.39
CA MET A 296 7.57 0.97 -12.99
C MET A 296 7.66 1.06 -14.52
N ILE A 297 7.53 -0.08 -15.20
CA ILE A 297 7.48 -0.13 -16.66
C ILE A 297 6.05 -0.32 -17.12
N ARG A 298 5.64 0.52 -18.07
CA ARG A 298 4.38 0.38 -18.81
C ARG A 298 4.71 0.20 -20.28
N LEU A 299 4.21 -0.86 -20.92
CA LEU A 299 4.37 -1.02 -22.36
C LEU A 299 3.24 -0.32 -23.12
N PRO A 300 3.53 0.30 -24.29
CA PRO A 300 2.50 0.87 -25.13
C PRO A 300 1.61 -0.23 -25.69
N ILE A 301 0.29 -0.01 -25.67
CA ILE A 301 -0.77 -0.96 -26.09
C ILE A 301 -0.55 -1.49 -27.53
N ARG A 302 0.24 -0.80 -28.37
CA ARG A 302 0.45 -1.14 -29.79
C ARG A 302 1.67 -2.00 -30.12
N ARG A 303 2.43 -2.52 -29.15
CA ARG A 303 3.46 -3.55 -29.43
C ARG A 303 3.49 -4.58 -28.32
N ILE A 304 2.59 -5.56 -28.40
CA ILE A 304 2.89 -6.92 -27.98
C ILE A 304 3.25 -7.65 -29.27
N PRO A 305 4.54 -7.78 -29.65
CA PRO A 305 4.90 -8.78 -30.64
C PRO A 305 4.57 -10.14 -30.03
N TYR A 306 3.60 -10.83 -30.63
CA TYR A 306 3.32 -12.26 -30.50
C TYR A 306 4.12 -13.01 -29.41
N LEU A 307 3.53 -13.15 -28.22
CA LEU A 307 3.86 -14.22 -27.26
C LEU A 307 2.69 -15.20 -27.14
N THR A 308 2.13 -15.58 -28.28
CA THR A 308 1.18 -16.70 -28.42
C THR A 308 1.86 -17.87 -29.12
N SER A 309 2.90 -18.48 -28.52
CA SER A 309 3.33 -19.84 -28.90
C SER A 309 4.24 -20.62 -27.93
N LEU A 310 4.33 -20.30 -26.63
CA LEU A 310 5.22 -21.05 -25.71
C LEU A 310 4.59 -21.47 -24.37
N TYR A 311 3.31 -21.85 -24.38
CA TYR A 311 2.73 -22.69 -23.32
C TYR A 311 1.75 -23.71 -23.92
N LYS A 312 2.30 -24.71 -24.60
CA LYS A 312 1.75 -26.06 -24.62
C LYS A 312 2.89 -26.98 -24.17
N HIS A 313 2.56 -27.87 -23.23
CA HIS A 313 3.39 -28.81 -22.46
C HIS A 313 3.92 -28.26 -21.14
#